data_AF-A0A9J7D249-F1
#
_entry.id   AF-A0A9J7D249-F1
#
_cell.length_a   1.000
_cell.length_b   1.000
_cell.length_c   1.000
_cell.angle_alpha   90.00
_cell.angle_beta   90.00
_cell.angle_gamma   90.00
#
_symmetry.space_group_name_H-M   'P 1'
#
loop_
_entity.id
_entity.type
_entity.pdbx_description
1 polymer ?
#
loop_
_entity_poly.entity_id
_entity_poly.type
_entity_poly.pdbx_seq_one_letter_code
_entity_poly.pdbx_strand_id
1 'polypeptide(L)'
;SFFLISFPLKIFIPFAGGSLVNYLSTAIQSMKVDLSKWQLFFCDERFVAENDSDSTYGVYKTTLIPKTSLKEKQFIWIDLSGTVVECAHDYEKKILKEFDMEQAVVPRFDLLLLGMGPDGHTCSLFPGHKLLEENHKLIAAIEDSPKPPPKRVTMTLPLINNASCCLFAMCGEGKADMVKKVFVDKEPLPAGLVQPTNGDLICILDEAAGKYVK
;
A
#
# COMPACT_ATOMS: atom_id res chain seq x y z
N SER A 1 -38.10 11.03 -16.50
CA SER A 1 -37.35 10.72 -15.27
C SER A 1 -35.93 10.43 -15.66
N PHE A 2 -34.96 11.27 -15.30
CA PHE A 2 -33.55 10.98 -15.57
C PHE A 2 -32.96 10.25 -14.37
N PHE A 3 -32.38 9.07 -14.59
CA PHE A 3 -31.55 8.40 -13.60
C PHE A 3 -30.11 8.84 -13.81
N LEU A 4 -29.56 9.57 -12.84
CA LEU A 4 -28.14 9.85 -12.75
C LEU A 4 -27.46 8.57 -12.22
N ILE A 5 -26.81 7.84 -13.11
CA ILE A 5 -25.89 6.77 -12.73
C ILE A 5 -24.53 7.44 -12.53
N SER A 6 -24.18 7.72 -11.27
CA SER A 6 -22.82 8.12 -10.91
C SER A 6 -21.96 6.85 -10.84
N PHE A 7 -21.08 6.67 -11.82
CA PHE A 7 -19.93 5.78 -11.65
C PHE A 7 -18.90 6.51 -10.79
N PRO A 8 -18.13 5.85 -9.91
CA PRO A 8 -17.06 6.52 -9.18
C PRO A 8 -16.16 7.25 -10.18
N LEU A 9 -16.02 8.56 -9.98
CA LEU A 9 -15.30 9.45 -10.89
C LEU A 9 -13.81 9.08 -10.97
N LYS A 10 -13.28 8.47 -9.90
CA LYS A 10 -11.91 8.00 -9.71
C LYS A 10 -11.93 6.72 -8.88
N ILE A 11 -10.91 5.87 -9.06
CA ILE A 11 -10.64 4.70 -8.22
C ILE A 11 -9.31 4.95 -7.50
N PHE A 12 -9.30 4.92 -6.18
CA PHE A 12 -8.15 5.26 -5.35
C PHE A 12 -7.43 3.99 -4.86
N ILE A 13 -6.19 3.79 -5.32
CA ILE A 13 -5.45 2.54 -5.15
C ILE A 13 -4.03 2.79 -4.62
N PRO A 14 -3.76 2.56 -3.33
CA PRO A 14 -2.41 2.54 -2.79
C PRO A 14 -1.67 1.24 -3.10
N PHE A 15 -0.37 1.35 -3.38
CA PHE A 15 0.51 0.22 -3.65
C PHE A 15 1.68 0.14 -2.69
N ALA A 16 1.99 -1.06 -2.23
CA ALA A 16 3.28 -1.37 -1.63
C ALA A 16 4.37 -1.57 -2.70
N GLY A 17 5.63 -1.45 -2.27
CA GLY A 17 6.78 -1.80 -3.09
C GLY A 17 7.09 -3.30 -3.12
N GLY A 18 8.36 -3.64 -3.35
CA GLY A 18 8.84 -5.02 -3.37
C GLY A 18 8.41 -5.80 -4.62
N SER A 19 8.18 -7.11 -4.49
CA SER A 19 7.83 -7.96 -5.65
C SER A 19 6.45 -7.65 -6.25
N LEU A 20 5.59 -6.93 -5.52
CA LEU A 20 4.26 -6.54 -5.98
C LEU A 20 4.31 -5.72 -7.28
N VAL A 21 5.32 -4.87 -7.45
CA VAL A 21 5.46 -4.04 -8.66
C VAL A 21 5.54 -4.92 -9.92
N ASN A 22 6.28 -6.02 -9.84
CA ASN A 22 6.47 -6.94 -10.95
C ASN A 22 5.19 -7.72 -11.27
N TYR A 23 4.45 -8.15 -10.25
CA TYR A 23 3.18 -8.84 -10.43
C TYR A 23 2.14 -7.91 -11.04
N LEU A 24 2.01 -6.68 -10.53
CA LEU A 24 1.06 -5.71 -11.04
C LEU A 24 1.37 -5.29 -12.48
N SER A 25 2.65 -5.03 -12.77
CA SER A 25 3.11 -4.67 -14.13
C SER A 25 2.74 -5.76 -15.15
N THR A 26 2.89 -7.04 -14.77
CA THR A 26 2.53 -8.18 -15.63
C THR A 26 1.01 -8.33 -15.73
N ALA A 27 0.29 -8.24 -14.60
CA ALA A 27 -1.15 -8.44 -14.55
C ALA A 27 -1.93 -7.37 -15.32
N ILE A 28 -1.55 -6.09 -15.20
CA ILE A 28 -2.24 -5.01 -15.91
C ILE A 28 -2.12 -5.19 -17.44
N GLN A 29 -0.99 -5.70 -17.93
CA GLN A 29 -0.81 -5.96 -19.38
C GLN A 29 -1.74 -7.04 -19.92
N SER A 30 -2.18 -7.98 -19.07
CA SER A 30 -3.11 -9.05 -19.47
C SER A 30 -4.58 -8.73 -19.20
N MET A 31 -4.86 -7.66 -18.45
CA MET A 31 -6.22 -7.24 -18.09
C MET A 31 -6.82 -6.26 -19.10
N LYS A 32 -8.10 -6.42 -19.40
CA LYS A 32 -8.90 -5.42 -20.13
C LYS A 32 -9.55 -4.45 -19.14
N VAL A 33 -8.75 -3.57 -18.56
CA VAL A 33 -9.17 -2.59 -17.55
C VAL A 33 -8.96 -1.16 -18.06
N ASP A 34 -9.93 -0.28 -17.81
CA ASP A 34 -9.78 1.16 -18.03
C ASP A 34 -8.99 1.80 -16.89
N LEU A 35 -7.71 2.07 -17.15
CA LEU A 35 -6.79 2.68 -16.20
C LEU A 35 -6.97 4.20 -16.07
N SER A 36 -7.79 4.85 -16.91
CA SER A 36 -7.91 6.32 -16.94
C SER A 36 -8.52 6.91 -15.67
N LYS A 37 -9.27 6.09 -14.92
CA LYS A 37 -9.92 6.47 -13.66
C LYS A 37 -9.07 6.22 -12.42
N TRP A 38 -7.96 5.51 -12.56
CA TRP A 38 -7.12 5.15 -11.42
C TRP A 38 -6.37 6.39 -10.90
N GLN A 39 -6.35 6.58 -9.59
CA GLN A 39 -5.34 7.39 -8.92
C GLN A 39 -4.57 6.50 -7.97
N LEU A 40 -3.27 6.63 -8.02
CA LEU A 40 -2.31 5.69 -7.47
C LEU A 40 -1.58 6.34 -6.32
N PHE A 41 -1.55 5.66 -5.20
CA PHE A 41 -0.91 6.11 -3.96
C PHE A 41 0.16 5.09 -3.56
N PHE A 42 0.93 5.38 -2.53
CA PHE A 42 1.97 4.52 -2.01
C PHE A 42 1.69 4.23 -0.55
N CYS A 43 1.68 2.94 -0.22
CA CYS A 43 1.45 2.47 1.14
C CYS A 43 2.61 2.87 2.06
N ASP A 44 3.81 2.93 1.52
CA ASP A 44 5.01 3.45 2.17
C ASP A 44 6.05 3.89 1.12
N GLU A 45 7.00 4.72 1.55
CA GLU A 45 8.16 5.08 0.74
C GLU A 45 9.41 5.23 1.62
N ARG A 46 10.55 4.83 1.04
CA ARG A 46 11.86 4.90 1.66
C ARG A 46 12.38 6.31 1.45
N PHE A 47 12.94 6.90 2.49
CA PHE A 47 13.48 8.26 2.42
C PHE A 47 14.84 8.26 1.69
N VAL A 48 14.78 8.10 0.37
CA VAL A 48 15.91 8.00 -0.57
C VAL A 48 15.60 8.81 -1.83
N ALA A 49 16.60 9.02 -2.69
CA ALA A 49 16.38 9.70 -3.97
C ALA A 49 15.47 8.88 -4.90
N GLU A 50 14.71 9.54 -5.77
CA GLU A 50 13.78 8.89 -6.71
C GLU A 50 14.47 7.87 -7.64
N ASN A 51 15.73 8.10 -8.01
CA ASN A 51 16.51 7.20 -8.85
C ASN A 51 17.21 6.07 -8.08
N ASP A 52 17.03 6.01 -6.76
CA ASP A 52 17.52 4.91 -5.93
C ASP A 52 16.68 3.66 -6.17
N SER A 53 17.33 2.50 -6.17
CA SER A 53 16.66 1.19 -6.30
C SER A 53 15.67 0.90 -5.16
N ASP A 54 15.82 1.55 -4.00
CA ASP A 54 14.92 1.41 -2.86
C ASP A 54 13.67 2.31 -2.93
N SER A 55 13.61 3.26 -3.89
CA SER A 55 12.43 4.11 -4.10
C SER A 55 11.30 3.31 -4.74
N THR A 56 10.19 3.20 -4.00
CA THR A 56 8.96 2.57 -4.49
C THR A 56 8.42 3.32 -5.69
N TYR A 57 8.29 4.65 -5.59
CA TYR A 57 7.84 5.50 -6.70
C TYR A 57 8.75 5.37 -7.92
N GLY A 58 10.07 5.45 -7.75
CA GLY A 58 11.04 5.30 -8.83
C GLY A 58 10.92 3.97 -9.57
N VAL A 59 10.72 2.87 -8.84
CA VAL A 59 10.51 1.55 -9.44
C VAL A 59 9.17 1.50 -10.19
N TYR A 60 8.06 2.01 -9.64
CA TYR A 60 6.79 2.05 -10.37
C TYR A 60 6.85 2.94 -11.62
N LYS A 61 7.49 4.10 -11.53
CA LYS A 61 7.66 5.04 -12.65
C LYS A 61 8.44 4.41 -13.80
N THR A 62 9.49 3.66 -13.51
CA THR A 62 10.34 3.03 -14.53
C THR A 62 9.78 1.71 -15.06
N THR A 63 8.97 0.99 -14.29
CA THR A 63 8.48 -0.36 -14.66
C THR A 63 7.04 -0.40 -15.15
N LEU A 64 6.15 0.42 -14.59
CA LEU A 64 4.70 0.35 -14.83
C LEU A 64 4.25 1.35 -15.89
N ILE A 65 4.67 2.62 -15.79
CA ILE A 65 4.26 3.67 -16.72
C ILE A 65 4.63 3.31 -18.18
N PRO A 66 5.86 2.84 -18.50
CA PRO A 66 6.23 2.55 -19.88
C PRO A 66 5.48 1.36 -20.51
N LYS A 67 4.81 0.54 -19.69
CA LYS A 67 4.12 -0.69 -20.12
C LYS A 67 2.60 -0.56 -20.09
N THR A 68 2.06 0.60 -19.72
CA THR A 68 0.62 0.80 -19.52
C THR A 68 0.17 2.15 -20.07
N SER A 69 -1.13 2.42 -20.06
CA SER A 69 -1.68 3.74 -20.41
C SER A 69 -1.71 4.72 -19.24
N LEU A 70 -1.12 4.37 -18.09
CA LEU A 70 -1.05 5.23 -16.91
C LEU A 70 -0.17 6.44 -17.19
N LYS A 71 -0.55 7.58 -16.60
CA LYS A 71 0.19 8.84 -16.70
C LYS A 71 0.78 9.19 -15.35
N GLU A 72 1.94 9.83 -15.33
CA GLU A 72 2.62 10.25 -14.09
C GLU A 72 1.71 11.08 -13.17
N LYS A 73 0.84 11.94 -13.74
CA LYS A 73 -0.14 12.72 -12.98
C LYS A 73 -1.17 11.90 -12.19
N GLN A 74 -1.31 10.59 -12.47
CA GLN A 74 -2.17 9.70 -11.71
C GLN A 74 -1.49 9.18 -10.44
N PHE A 75 -0.17 9.38 -10.30
CA PHE A 75 0.59 8.97 -9.13
C PHE A 75 0.68 10.12 -8.14
N ILE A 76 0.06 9.91 -6.99
CA ILE A 76 0.14 10.77 -5.81
C ILE A 76 1.28 10.22 -4.96
N TRP A 77 2.47 10.73 -5.22
CA TRP A 77 3.72 10.25 -4.63
C TRP A 77 4.14 11.08 -3.41
N ILE A 78 4.95 10.47 -2.56
CA ILE A 78 5.50 11.07 -1.35
C ILE A 78 6.70 11.93 -1.75
N ASP A 79 6.56 13.25 -1.64
CA ASP A 79 7.66 14.17 -1.92
C ASP A 79 8.64 14.17 -0.75
N LEU A 80 9.90 13.82 -1.03
CA LEU A 80 10.96 13.61 -0.05
C LEU A 80 11.93 14.81 0.04
N SER A 81 11.49 16.00 -0.37
CA SER A 81 12.30 17.22 -0.35
C SER A 81 12.50 17.86 1.03
N GLY A 82 11.70 17.48 2.04
CA GLY A 82 11.77 18.00 3.41
C GLY A 82 12.32 16.99 4.42
N THR A 83 12.14 17.25 5.71
CA THR A 83 12.34 16.21 6.74
C THR A 83 11.30 15.11 6.59
N VAL A 84 11.58 13.89 7.07
CA VAL A 84 10.64 12.76 6.95
C VAL A 84 9.26 13.06 7.59
N VAL A 85 9.23 13.87 8.66
CA VAL A 85 8.00 14.32 9.31
C VAL A 85 7.22 15.29 8.41
N GLU A 86 7.89 16.26 7.80
CA GLU A 86 7.27 17.17 6.83
C GLU A 86 6.74 16.41 5.62
N CYS A 87 7.46 15.40 5.14
CA CYS A 87 7.05 14.55 4.02
C CYS A 87 5.80 13.74 4.36
N ALA A 88 5.72 13.17 5.58
CA ALA A 88 4.52 12.48 6.06
C ALA A 88 3.30 13.43 6.13
N HIS A 89 3.49 14.64 6.65
CA HIS A 89 2.43 15.64 6.73
C HIS A 89 1.98 16.15 5.35
N ASP A 90 2.91 16.37 4.43
CA ASP A 90 2.61 16.74 3.04
C ASP A 90 1.83 15.62 2.34
N TYR A 91 2.23 14.36 2.56
CA TYR A 91 1.55 13.23 1.94
C TYR A 91 0.12 13.06 2.44
N GLU A 92 -0.11 13.21 3.75
CA GLU A 92 -1.46 13.21 4.31
C GLU A 92 -2.33 14.30 3.68
N LYS A 93 -1.80 15.53 3.52
CA LYS A 93 -2.51 16.63 2.84
C LYS A 93 -2.83 16.31 1.38
N LYS A 94 -1.90 15.69 0.64
CA LYS A 94 -2.12 15.26 -0.75
C LYS A 94 -3.24 14.23 -0.85
N ILE A 95 -3.27 13.25 0.07
CA ILE A 95 -4.36 12.26 0.14
C ILE A 95 -5.69 12.97 0.39
N LEU A 96 -5.79 13.75 1.46
CA LEU A 96 -7.05 14.43 1.81
C LEU A 96 -7.57 15.33 0.68
N LYS A 97 -6.68 16.01 -0.03
CA LYS A 97 -7.01 16.82 -1.21
C LYS A 97 -7.61 16.00 -2.35
N GLU A 98 -7.08 14.82 -2.66
CA GLU A 98 -7.64 13.96 -3.72
C GLU A 98 -9.03 13.42 -3.38
N PHE A 99 -9.32 13.26 -2.09
CA PHE A 99 -10.63 12.86 -1.58
C PHE A 99 -11.61 14.03 -1.39
N ASP A 100 -11.18 15.28 -1.58
CA ASP A 100 -11.96 16.49 -1.24
C ASP A 100 -12.42 16.50 0.23
N MET A 101 -11.50 16.14 1.14
CA MET A 101 -11.75 15.98 2.57
C MET A 101 -10.92 16.94 3.43
N GLU A 102 -11.46 17.28 4.61
CA GLU A 102 -10.77 18.04 5.66
C GLU A 102 -9.98 17.14 6.62
N GLN A 103 -9.08 17.75 7.39
CA GLN A 103 -8.31 17.08 8.45
C GLN A 103 -9.21 16.69 9.63
N ALA A 104 -9.80 15.49 9.56
CA ALA A 104 -10.47 14.77 10.65
C ALA A 104 -11.17 13.50 10.14
N VAL A 105 -11.45 13.44 8.83
CA VAL A 105 -12.10 12.29 8.21
C VAL A 105 -11.02 11.33 7.73
N VAL A 106 -11.16 10.05 8.08
CA VAL A 106 -10.28 8.99 7.56
C VAL A 106 -10.73 8.66 6.13
N PRO A 107 -9.88 8.88 5.10
CA PRO A 107 -10.21 8.53 3.72
C PRO A 107 -10.42 7.03 3.56
N ARG A 108 -11.35 6.64 2.70
CA ARG A 108 -11.64 5.23 2.39
C ARG A 108 -11.17 4.90 0.99
N PHE A 109 -10.01 4.27 0.89
CA PHE A 109 -9.49 3.76 -0.38
C PHE A 109 -10.35 2.61 -0.91
N ASP A 110 -10.39 2.46 -2.23
CA ASP A 110 -11.13 1.36 -2.89
C ASP A 110 -10.39 0.04 -2.73
N LEU A 111 -9.06 0.06 -2.91
CA LEU A 111 -8.22 -1.13 -2.90
C LEU A 111 -6.80 -0.80 -2.46
N LEU A 112 -6.32 -1.38 -1.35
CA LEU A 112 -4.90 -1.37 -0.98
C LEU A 112 -4.26 -2.65 -1.48
N LEU A 113 -3.24 -2.54 -2.34
CA LEU A 113 -2.39 -3.69 -2.66
C LEU A 113 -1.18 -3.70 -1.74
N LEU A 114 -1.13 -4.71 -0.88
CA LEU A 114 -0.16 -4.83 0.20
C LEU A 114 0.83 -5.95 -0.08
N GLY A 115 2.06 -5.73 0.39
CA GLY A 115 3.10 -6.75 0.48
C GLY A 115 3.28 -7.21 1.92
N MET A 116 3.82 -8.41 2.09
CA MET A 116 4.24 -8.95 3.38
C MET A 116 5.71 -9.37 3.32
N GLY A 117 6.52 -8.83 4.24
CA GLY A 117 7.91 -9.21 4.38
C GLY A 117 8.13 -10.53 5.11
N PRO A 118 9.37 -11.03 5.15
CA PRO A 118 9.71 -12.33 5.73
C PRO A 118 9.58 -12.40 7.26
N ASP A 119 9.36 -11.26 7.92
CA ASP A 119 9.10 -11.04 9.35
C ASP A 119 7.63 -10.65 9.62
N GLY A 120 6.75 -10.71 8.61
CA GLY A 120 5.33 -10.37 8.76
C GLY A 120 5.04 -8.87 8.74
N HIS A 121 6.03 -8.01 8.50
CA HIS A 121 5.78 -6.57 8.30
C HIS A 121 4.98 -6.31 7.03
N THR A 122 4.17 -5.25 7.04
CA THR A 122 3.52 -4.68 5.86
C THR A 122 3.70 -3.17 5.87
N CYS A 123 3.70 -2.51 4.71
CA CYS A 123 4.14 -1.12 4.58
C CYS A 123 5.50 -0.94 5.30
N SER A 124 5.63 0.08 6.15
CA SER A 124 6.73 0.17 7.12
C SER A 124 6.28 -0.02 8.58
N LEU A 125 5.32 -0.93 8.79
CA LEU A 125 4.84 -1.37 10.11
C LEU A 125 5.54 -2.67 10.50
N PHE A 126 6.49 -2.59 11.43
CA PHE A 126 7.38 -3.69 11.80
C PHE A 126 6.98 -4.37 13.13
N PRO A 127 7.24 -5.68 13.29
CA PRO A 127 6.98 -6.38 14.55
C PRO A 127 7.67 -5.70 15.75
N GLY A 128 6.92 -5.47 16.83
CA GLY A 128 7.42 -4.86 18.06
C GLY A 128 7.76 -3.36 17.98
N HIS A 129 7.51 -2.70 16.86
CA HIS A 129 7.77 -1.27 16.71
C HIS A 129 6.62 -0.44 17.29
N LYS A 130 6.94 0.65 18.01
CA LYS A 130 5.97 1.57 18.65
C LYS A 130 4.88 2.11 17.70
N LEU A 131 5.17 2.16 16.40
CA LEU A 131 4.23 2.63 15.39
C LEU A 131 2.99 1.73 15.24
N LEU A 132 3.05 0.47 15.71
CA LEU A 132 1.88 -0.41 15.77
C LEU A 132 0.83 0.07 16.78
N GLU A 133 1.19 0.96 17.71
CA GLU A 133 0.30 1.54 18.72
C GLU A 133 -0.35 2.86 18.25
N GLU A 134 -0.06 3.32 17.03
CA GLU A 134 -0.64 4.55 16.46
C GLU A 134 -2.10 4.33 16.05
N ASN A 135 -3.00 5.13 16.61
CA ASN A 135 -4.45 4.99 16.46
C ASN A 135 -5.14 6.23 15.85
N HIS A 136 -4.39 7.28 15.53
CA HIS A 136 -4.94 8.58 15.12
C HIS A 136 -4.38 9.08 13.77
N LYS A 137 -3.07 9.02 13.58
CA LYS A 137 -2.44 9.52 12.33
C LYS A 137 -2.82 8.65 11.15
N LEU A 138 -2.95 9.26 9.96
CA LEU A 138 -3.16 8.51 8.72
C LEU A 138 -1.83 8.10 8.10
N ILE A 139 -0.86 9.02 8.13
CA ILE A 139 0.50 8.83 7.63
C ILE A 139 1.49 9.12 8.76
N ALA A 140 2.52 8.28 8.88
CA ALA A 140 3.57 8.43 9.87
C ALA A 140 4.96 8.48 9.23
N ALA A 141 5.84 9.25 9.88
CA ALA A 141 7.27 9.16 9.67
C ALA A 141 7.86 8.08 10.58
N ILE A 142 8.81 7.31 10.06
CA ILE A 142 9.66 6.39 10.81
C ILE A 142 11.11 6.80 10.57
N GLU A 143 11.91 6.88 11.63
CA GLU A 143 13.35 7.19 11.54
C GLU A 143 14.25 6.04 12.02
N ASP A 144 13.62 5.03 12.61
CA ASP A 144 14.21 3.92 13.32
C ASP A 144 13.73 2.56 12.76
N SER A 145 13.48 2.48 11.45
CA SER A 145 13.14 1.20 10.81
C SER A 145 14.23 0.16 11.11
N PRO A 146 13.86 -1.05 11.57
CA PRO A 146 14.81 -2.13 11.85
C PRO A 146 15.44 -2.69 10.55
N LYS A 147 14.99 -2.22 9.39
CA LYS A 147 15.53 -2.56 8.06
C LYS A 147 16.03 -1.31 7.36
N PRO A 148 17.16 -1.39 6.62
CA PRO A 148 17.62 -0.28 5.80
C PRO A 148 16.64 0.00 4.64
N PRO A 149 16.57 1.25 4.16
CA PRO A 149 17.00 2.47 4.86
C PRO A 149 16.10 2.74 6.09
N PRO A 150 16.66 3.38 7.15
CA PRO A 150 15.98 3.52 8.44
C PRO A 150 14.83 4.54 8.41
N LYS A 151 14.92 5.53 7.52
CA LYS A 151 13.93 6.61 7.38
C LYS A 151 12.90 6.26 6.31
N ARG A 152 11.61 6.33 6.65
CA ARG A 152 10.50 6.03 5.73
C ARG A 152 9.26 6.85 6.07
N VAL A 153 8.34 6.97 5.12
CA VAL A 153 6.98 7.49 5.31
C VAL A 153 6.02 6.34 5.05
N THR A 154 4.98 6.16 5.87
CA THR A 154 4.10 4.98 5.78
C THR A 154 2.66 5.31 6.15
N MET A 155 1.72 4.62 5.51
CA MET A 155 0.35 4.49 6.00
C MET A 155 0.35 3.73 7.33
N THR A 156 -0.55 4.14 8.22
CA THR A 156 -0.78 3.54 9.54
C THR A 156 -1.97 2.58 9.51
N LEU A 157 -2.14 1.78 10.58
CA LEU A 157 -3.28 0.86 10.69
C LEU A 157 -4.65 1.57 10.61
N PRO A 158 -4.89 2.75 11.23
CA PRO A 158 -6.15 3.48 11.06
C PRO A 158 -6.53 3.72 9.59
N LEU A 159 -5.60 4.15 8.76
CA LEU A 159 -5.86 4.40 7.34
C LEU A 159 -6.03 3.09 6.55
N ILE A 160 -5.16 2.11 6.80
CA ILE A 160 -5.20 0.81 6.13
C ILE A 160 -6.52 0.10 6.40
N ASN A 161 -6.94 0.03 7.67
CA ASN A 161 -8.16 -0.68 8.08
C ASN A 161 -9.46 0.08 7.76
N ASN A 162 -9.38 1.30 7.24
CA ASN A 162 -10.54 2.02 6.73
C ASN A 162 -10.81 1.75 5.23
N ALA A 163 -9.94 1.01 4.55
CA ALA A 163 -10.10 0.66 3.14
C ALA A 163 -11.34 -0.21 2.88
N SER A 164 -11.89 -0.10 1.67
CA SER A 164 -12.96 -0.99 1.20
C SER A 164 -12.44 -2.41 0.96
N CYS A 165 -11.21 -2.55 0.48
CA CYS A 165 -10.55 -3.82 0.29
C CYS A 165 -9.05 -3.69 0.54
N CYS A 166 -8.50 -4.59 1.36
CA CYS A 166 -7.06 -4.82 1.48
C CYS A 166 -6.73 -6.15 0.81
N LEU A 167 -5.78 -6.13 -0.12
CA LEU A 167 -5.36 -7.31 -0.85
C LEU A 167 -3.88 -7.58 -0.64
N PHE A 168 -3.54 -8.76 -0.14
CA PHE A 168 -2.18 -9.28 -0.16
C PHE A 168 -2.00 -10.20 -1.37
N ALA A 169 -1.02 -9.91 -2.22
CA ALA A 169 -0.61 -10.79 -3.32
C ALA A 169 0.78 -11.36 -3.03
N MET A 170 0.87 -12.67 -2.84
CA MET A 170 2.09 -13.34 -2.41
C MET A 170 2.32 -14.62 -3.21
N CYS A 171 3.47 -14.71 -3.86
CA CYS A 171 3.83 -15.88 -4.66
C CYS A 171 5.19 -16.44 -4.21
N GLY A 172 5.35 -17.75 -4.40
CA GLY A 172 6.58 -18.50 -4.16
C GLY A 172 6.69 -19.08 -2.76
N GLU A 173 7.37 -20.22 -2.67
CA GLU A 173 7.53 -21.01 -1.44
C GLU A 173 8.12 -20.21 -0.27
N GLY A 174 8.99 -19.23 -0.54
CA GLY A 174 9.59 -18.37 0.49
C GLY A 174 8.57 -17.51 1.27
N LYS A 175 7.30 -17.46 0.84
CA LYS A 175 6.21 -16.79 1.56
C LYS A 175 5.42 -17.73 2.48
N ALA A 176 5.46 -19.04 2.22
CA ALA A 176 4.53 -20.01 2.81
C ALA A 176 4.51 -20.02 4.33
N ASP A 177 5.69 -20.07 4.97
CA ASP A 177 5.77 -20.12 6.43
C ASP A 177 5.23 -18.84 7.05
N MET A 178 5.49 -17.69 6.44
CA MET A 178 4.97 -16.41 6.96
C MET A 178 3.46 -16.26 6.70
N VAL A 179 2.96 -16.74 5.56
CA VAL A 179 1.52 -16.83 5.29
C VAL A 179 0.82 -17.67 6.36
N LYS A 180 1.39 -18.82 6.71
CA LYS A 180 0.86 -19.67 7.78
C LYS A 180 0.84 -18.92 9.11
N LYS A 181 1.97 -18.33 9.52
CA LYS A 181 2.06 -17.58 10.79
C LYS A 181 1.01 -16.47 10.90
N VAL A 182 0.85 -15.68 9.85
CA VAL A 182 -0.05 -14.53 9.86
C VAL A 182 -1.52 -14.93 9.71
N PHE A 183 -1.86 -15.73 8.69
CA PHE A 183 -3.25 -15.94 8.28
C PHE A 183 -3.85 -17.26 8.78
N VAL A 184 -3.03 -18.24 9.15
CA VAL A 184 -3.51 -19.54 9.69
C VAL A 184 -3.36 -19.59 11.20
N ASP A 185 -2.15 -19.35 11.71
CA ASP A 185 -1.83 -19.40 13.14
C ASP A 185 -2.25 -18.13 13.88
N LYS A 186 -2.49 -17.03 13.14
CA LYS A 186 -2.89 -15.71 13.67
C LYS A 186 -1.91 -15.17 14.71
N GLU A 187 -0.60 -15.34 14.46
CA GLU A 187 0.43 -14.66 15.24
C GLU A 187 0.22 -13.13 15.15
N PRO A 188 0.49 -12.36 16.23
CA PRO A 188 0.24 -10.91 16.30
C PRO A 188 1.30 -10.11 15.52
N LEU A 189 1.42 -10.40 14.23
CA LEU A 189 2.35 -9.76 13.31
C LEU A 189 1.64 -8.65 12.52
N PRO A 190 2.37 -7.60 12.06
CA PRO A 190 1.76 -6.42 11.46
C PRO A 190 0.78 -6.70 10.31
N ALA A 191 1.10 -7.62 9.41
CA ALA A 191 0.20 -8.00 8.32
C ALA A 191 -1.13 -8.63 8.81
N GLY A 192 -1.13 -9.29 9.97
CA GLY A 192 -2.34 -9.85 10.60
C GLY A 192 -3.18 -8.82 11.36
N LEU A 193 -2.63 -7.63 11.60
CA LEU A 193 -3.35 -6.47 12.15
C LEU A 193 -4.10 -5.69 11.06
N VAL A 194 -3.89 -6.04 9.78
CA VAL A 194 -4.71 -5.53 8.67
C VAL A 194 -6.04 -6.26 8.72
N GLN A 195 -7.04 -5.59 9.27
CA GLN A 195 -8.40 -6.08 9.46
C GLN A 195 -9.36 -4.94 9.11
N PRO A 196 -9.72 -4.77 7.83
CA PRO A 196 -10.60 -3.69 7.39
C PRO A 196 -11.93 -3.71 8.16
N THR A 197 -12.26 -2.60 8.82
CA THR A 197 -13.43 -2.53 9.74
C THR A 197 -14.75 -2.66 8.99
N ASN A 198 -14.84 -2.07 7.79
CA ASN A 198 -16.01 -2.09 6.92
C ASN A 198 -15.59 -2.43 5.48
N GLY A 199 -14.76 -3.47 5.34
CA GLY A 199 -14.19 -3.87 4.06
C GLY A 199 -13.74 -5.32 4.07
N ASP A 200 -13.17 -5.75 2.95
CA ASP A 200 -12.71 -7.12 2.77
C ASP A 200 -11.18 -7.21 2.90
N LEU A 201 -10.71 -8.30 3.51
CA LEU A 201 -9.32 -8.73 3.44
C LEU A 201 -9.23 -9.91 2.46
N ILE A 202 -8.48 -9.74 1.37
CA ILE A 202 -8.27 -10.78 0.35
C ILE A 202 -6.79 -11.18 0.34
N CYS A 203 -6.51 -12.48 0.34
CA CYS A 203 -5.17 -13.02 0.12
C CYS A 203 -5.16 -13.82 -1.18
N ILE A 204 -4.39 -13.37 -2.17
CA ILE A 204 -4.12 -14.09 -3.41
C ILE A 204 -2.75 -14.77 -3.28
N LEU A 205 -2.77 -16.10 -3.35
CA LEU A 205 -1.60 -16.96 -3.18
C LEU A 205 -1.45 -17.86 -4.40
N ASP A 206 -0.20 -18.13 -4.81
CA ASP A 206 0.07 -19.31 -5.63
C ASP A 206 0.10 -20.56 -4.74
N GLU A 207 0.09 -21.75 -5.37
CA GLU A 207 0.08 -23.03 -4.65
C GLU A 207 1.27 -23.14 -3.67
N ALA A 208 2.45 -22.64 -4.07
CA ALA A 208 3.65 -22.69 -3.25
C ALA A 208 3.56 -21.81 -1.99
N ALA A 209 3.09 -20.57 -2.11
CA ALA A 209 2.86 -19.68 -0.96
C ALA A 209 1.65 -20.11 -0.12
N GLY A 210 0.66 -20.76 -0.74
CA GLY A 210 -0.57 -21.23 -0.12
C GLY A 210 -0.51 -22.64 0.46
N LYS A 211 0.64 -23.32 0.48
CA LYS A 211 0.73 -24.76 0.85
C LYS A 211 0.19 -25.14 2.23
N TYR A 212 -0.06 -24.17 3.11
CA TYR A 212 -0.66 -24.37 4.44
C TYR A 212 -2.07 -23.78 4.60
N VAL A 213 -2.59 -23.10 3.58
CA VAL A 213 -3.95 -22.55 3.55
C VAL A 213 -4.86 -23.61 2.95
N LYS A 214 -5.79 -24.14 3.77
CA LYS A 214 -6.74 -25.18 3.37
C LYS A 214 -8.05 -24.58 2.88
#